data_AF-A0A8T4YEW2-F1
#
_entry.id   AF-A0A8T4YEW2-F1
#
_cell.length_a   1.000
_cell.length_b   1.000
_cell.length_c   1.000
_cell.angle_alpha   90.00
_cell.angle_beta   90.00
_cell.angle_gamma   90.00
#
_symmetry.space_group_name_H-M   'P 1'
#
loop_
_entity.id
_entity.type
_entity.pdbx_description
1 polymer ?
#
loop_
_entity_poly.entity_id
_entity_poly.type
_entity_poly.pdbx_seq_one_letter_code
_entity_poly.pdbx_strand_id
1 'polypeptide(L)'
;IYSNGNEKSCDEGFFDGEGFWCNPVYEQGSEWIFKFREIVKTLGLEKLFIGSLIESLHELAVIRILHHRYPEIAKYQMSCGEDLLEPGRSRWCGNCSKCARMYIFFLANDIDPRRLDMSTNMLESEYRELFCLFNGGRGGYGYDSSRLGRDEQLLAFLMAYRNGYEGDLMELFKKTYLKEAEKREKELKKKFFGIHQTKTMPEELKDKIFKIFREELKDLQ
;
A
#
# COMPACT_ATOMS: atom_id res chain seq x y z
N ILE A 1 -9.31 2.62 10.87
CA ILE A 1 -8.62 3.48 9.89
C ILE A 1 -8.63 2.75 8.56
N TYR A 2 -9.34 3.28 7.56
CA TYR A 2 -9.27 2.74 6.20
C TYR A 2 -8.02 3.29 5.53
N SER A 3 -7.04 2.45 5.18
CA SER A 3 -5.69 2.91 4.81
C SER A 3 -5.41 3.02 3.31
N ASN A 4 -6.43 2.91 2.46
CA ASN A 4 -6.22 2.82 1.02
C ASN A 4 -6.93 3.99 0.35
N GLY A 5 -6.16 4.98 -0.10
CA GLY A 5 -6.65 6.10 -0.87
C GLY A 5 -5.81 7.36 -0.68
N ASN A 6 -5.57 8.06 -1.78
CA ASN A 6 -4.89 9.36 -1.84
C ASN A 6 -3.38 9.33 -1.54
N GLU A 7 -2.76 8.15 -1.55
CA GLU A 7 -1.31 7.96 -1.52
C GLU A 7 -0.70 7.87 -2.94
N LYS A 8 0.64 7.82 -3.03
CA LYS A 8 1.36 7.84 -4.31
C LYS A 8 1.01 6.67 -5.23
N SER A 9 0.72 5.50 -4.65
CA SER A 9 0.32 4.31 -5.39
C SER A 9 -0.95 4.53 -6.23
N CYS A 10 -1.85 5.43 -5.81
CA CYS A 10 -3.08 5.76 -6.54
C CYS A 10 -2.83 6.59 -7.81
N ASP A 11 -1.65 7.17 -7.99
CA ASP A 11 -1.27 7.88 -9.22
C ASP A 11 -0.74 6.93 -10.31
N GLU A 12 -0.44 5.68 -9.96
CA GLU A 12 0.12 4.73 -10.90
C GLU A 12 -0.93 4.23 -11.90
N GLY A 13 -0.47 3.97 -13.12
CA GLY A 13 -1.31 3.47 -14.20
C GLY A 13 -0.50 2.56 -15.12
N PHE A 14 -1.21 1.87 -16.01
CA PHE A 14 -0.64 0.95 -16.98
C PHE A 14 -1.26 1.22 -18.34
N PHE A 15 -0.59 0.77 -19.41
CA PHE A 15 -1.21 0.72 -20.73
C PHE A 15 -1.88 -0.64 -20.91
N ASP A 16 -3.13 -0.65 -21.35
CA ASP A 16 -3.83 -1.88 -21.68
C ASP A 16 -3.33 -2.50 -23.00
N GLY A 17 -3.94 -3.61 -23.41
CA GLY A 17 -3.57 -4.31 -24.65
C GLY A 17 -3.84 -3.51 -25.93
N GLU A 18 -4.64 -2.46 -25.85
CA GLU A 18 -4.99 -1.56 -26.96
C GLU A 18 -4.14 -0.27 -26.93
N GLY A 19 -3.32 -0.08 -25.90
CA GLY A 19 -2.44 1.08 -25.73
C GLY A 19 -3.12 2.27 -25.06
N PHE A 20 -4.27 2.10 -24.41
CA PHE A 20 -4.89 3.14 -23.59
C PHE A 20 -4.27 3.19 -22.20
N TRP A 21 -4.03 4.40 -21.70
CA TRP A 21 -3.57 4.58 -20.33
C TRP A 21 -4.74 4.40 -19.36
N CYS A 22 -4.59 3.46 -18.43
CA CYS A 22 -5.58 3.10 -17.43
C CYS A 22 -5.02 3.33 -16.02
N ASN A 23 -5.82 3.97 -15.18
CA ASN A 23 -5.60 4.02 -13.74
C ASN A 23 -6.77 3.30 -13.04
N PRO A 24 -6.52 2.22 -12.29
CA PRO A 24 -7.57 1.39 -11.70
C PRO A 24 -8.25 2.02 -10.47
N VAL A 25 -7.71 3.11 -9.94
CA VAL A 25 -8.17 3.81 -8.73
C VAL A 25 -8.08 5.33 -8.92
N TYR A 26 -8.45 5.82 -10.11
CA TYR A 26 -8.30 7.21 -10.50
C TYR A 26 -8.96 8.19 -9.50
N GLU A 27 -10.11 7.80 -8.94
CA GLU A 27 -10.86 8.54 -7.94
C GLU A 27 -10.14 8.69 -6.59
N GLN A 28 -9.02 7.98 -6.41
CA GLN A 28 -8.15 8.06 -5.24
C GLN A 28 -6.81 8.73 -5.57
N GLY A 29 -6.58 9.14 -6.82
CA GLY A 29 -5.33 9.76 -7.26
C GLY A 29 -5.28 11.27 -7.04
N SER A 30 -4.07 11.84 -7.09
CA SER A 30 -3.82 13.28 -6.93
C SER A 30 -4.57 14.14 -7.96
N GLU A 31 -4.65 13.66 -9.20
CA GLU A 31 -5.37 14.33 -10.30
C GLU A 31 -6.86 14.46 -10.00
N TRP A 32 -7.49 13.44 -9.40
CA TRP A 32 -8.89 13.52 -9.02
C TRP A 32 -9.11 14.49 -7.88
N ILE A 33 -8.26 14.46 -6.85
CA ILE A 33 -8.31 15.42 -5.74
C ILE A 33 -8.19 16.86 -6.26
N PHE A 34 -7.28 17.11 -7.20
CA PHE A 34 -7.12 18.40 -7.84
C PHE A 34 -8.40 18.84 -8.56
N LYS A 35 -8.99 17.97 -9.38
CA LYS A 35 -10.28 18.25 -10.04
C LYS A 35 -11.42 18.48 -9.05
N PHE A 36 -11.47 17.70 -7.98
CA PHE A 36 -12.50 17.82 -6.96
C PHE A 36 -12.39 19.16 -6.21
N ARG A 37 -11.16 19.64 -5.98
CA ARG A 37 -10.93 20.99 -5.46
C ARG A 37 -11.47 22.08 -6.39
N GLU A 38 -11.30 21.94 -7.70
CA GLU A 38 -11.87 22.89 -8.67
C GLU A 38 -13.40 22.88 -8.66
N ILE A 39 -14.02 21.70 -8.59
CA ILE A 39 -15.48 21.57 -8.44
C ILE A 39 -15.97 22.30 -7.19
N VAL A 40 -15.32 22.08 -6.04
CA VAL A 40 -15.69 22.71 -4.77
C VAL A 40 -15.54 24.24 -4.83
N LYS A 41 -14.52 24.75 -5.53
CA LYS A 41 -14.41 26.21 -5.79
C LYS A 41 -15.57 26.72 -6.64
N THR A 42 -15.94 26.00 -7.70
CA THR A 42 -17.11 26.38 -8.54
C THR A 42 -18.41 26.42 -7.75
N LEU A 43 -18.55 25.58 -6.72
CA LEU A 43 -19.71 25.57 -5.82
C LEU A 43 -19.69 26.71 -4.77
N GLY A 44 -18.73 27.64 -4.83
CA GLY A 44 -18.62 28.78 -3.92
C GLY A 44 -18.01 28.45 -2.55
N LEU A 45 -17.40 27.28 -2.40
CA LEU A 45 -16.77 26.83 -1.15
C LEU A 45 -15.27 27.16 -1.12
N GLU A 46 -14.91 28.41 -1.45
CA GLU A 46 -13.52 28.85 -1.64
C GLU A 46 -12.62 28.70 -0.41
N LYS A 47 -13.21 28.68 0.80
CA LYS A 47 -12.49 28.50 2.06
C LYS A 47 -12.15 27.04 2.38
N LEU A 48 -12.69 26.08 1.62
CA LEU A 48 -12.46 24.66 1.84
C LEU A 48 -11.22 24.21 1.05
N PHE A 49 -10.27 23.60 1.76
CA PHE A 49 -9.12 22.96 1.14
C PHE A 49 -9.32 21.44 1.09
N ILE A 50 -9.18 20.87 -0.10
CA ILE A 50 -9.18 19.41 -0.31
C ILE A 50 -7.77 19.02 -0.74
N GLY A 51 -7.21 18.04 -0.03
CA GLY A 51 -5.88 17.52 -0.31
C GLY A 51 -5.56 16.26 0.45
N SER A 52 -4.38 15.72 0.19
CA SER A 52 -3.86 14.53 0.87
C SER A 52 -2.56 14.83 1.61
N LEU A 53 -2.48 14.33 2.85
CA LEU A 53 -1.27 14.40 3.67
C LEU A 53 -0.29 13.26 3.34
N ILE A 54 -0.73 12.22 2.63
CA ILE A 54 0.06 11.02 2.34
C ILE A 54 0.36 10.83 0.85
N GLU A 55 -0.04 11.77 -0.02
CA GLU A 55 0.17 11.74 -1.47
C GLU A 55 1.61 11.45 -1.88
N SER A 56 2.56 11.92 -1.07
CA SER A 56 4.00 11.77 -1.34
C SER A 56 4.58 10.41 -0.97
N LEU A 57 3.79 9.45 -0.50
CA LEU A 57 4.26 8.16 0.00
C LEU A 57 3.57 7.00 -0.72
N HIS A 58 4.28 5.91 -0.96
CA HIS A 58 3.64 4.65 -1.31
C HIS A 58 3.10 3.94 -0.05
N GLU A 59 2.17 3.01 -0.27
CA GLU A 59 1.42 2.35 0.80
C GLU A 59 2.34 1.59 1.79
N LEU A 60 3.42 0.96 1.30
CA LEU A 60 4.40 0.29 2.16
C LEU A 60 5.07 1.27 3.17
N ALA A 61 5.34 2.51 2.75
CA ALA A 61 5.85 3.55 3.64
C ALA A 61 4.79 4.13 4.56
N VAL A 62 3.54 4.27 4.08
CA VAL A 62 2.42 4.69 4.94
C VAL A 62 2.23 3.71 6.10
N ILE A 63 2.31 2.41 5.84
CA ILE A 63 2.22 1.37 6.87
C ILE A 63 3.36 1.47 7.86
N ARG A 64 4.60 1.64 7.38
CA ARG A 64 5.77 1.87 8.24
C ARG A 64 5.49 2.98 9.24
N ILE A 65 5.10 4.16 8.75
CA ILE A 65 4.89 5.35 9.57
C ILE A 65 3.71 5.16 10.53
N LEU A 66 2.59 4.63 10.05
CA LEU A 66 1.39 4.44 10.86
C LEU A 66 1.67 3.53 12.07
N HIS A 67 2.33 2.39 11.85
CA HIS A 67 2.56 1.41 12.91
C HIS A 67 3.74 1.72 13.82
N HIS A 68 4.80 2.36 13.31
CA HIS A 68 5.92 2.78 14.16
C HIS A 68 5.59 4.01 15.00
N ARG A 69 4.99 5.03 14.39
CA ARG A 69 4.80 6.32 15.04
C ARG A 69 3.49 6.41 15.82
N TYR A 70 2.44 5.71 15.35
CA TYR A 70 1.09 5.80 15.93
C TYR A 70 0.49 4.40 16.21
N PRO A 71 1.20 3.51 16.93
CA PRO A 71 0.75 2.14 17.17
C PRO A 71 -0.62 2.04 17.88
N GLU A 72 -0.95 3.02 18.72
CA GLU A 72 -2.20 3.08 19.48
C GLU A 72 -3.45 3.22 18.59
N ILE A 73 -3.31 3.86 17.43
CA ILE A 73 -4.37 3.96 16.43
C ILE A 73 -4.20 2.94 15.30
N ALA A 74 -2.96 2.55 14.98
CA ALA A 74 -2.65 1.60 13.92
C ALA A 74 -3.31 0.23 14.12
N LYS A 75 -3.54 -0.18 15.38
CA LYS A 75 -4.27 -1.41 15.71
C LYS A 75 -5.68 -1.50 15.14
N TYR A 76 -6.27 -0.36 14.78
CA TYR A 76 -7.59 -0.25 14.16
C TYR A 76 -7.53 -0.10 12.63
N GLN A 77 -6.36 -0.28 12.00
CA GLN A 77 -6.24 -0.29 10.55
C GLN A 77 -7.03 -1.46 9.95
N MET A 78 -7.72 -1.20 8.84
CA MET A 78 -8.36 -2.20 7.99
C MET A 78 -8.47 -1.68 6.56
N SER A 79 -8.39 -2.57 5.58
CA SER A 79 -8.54 -2.21 4.14
C SER A 79 -9.40 -3.20 3.36
N CYS A 80 -9.89 -4.23 4.03
CA CYS A 80 -10.78 -5.21 3.43
C CYS A 80 -12.10 -4.51 3.03
N GLY A 81 -12.57 -4.79 1.82
CA GLY A 81 -13.83 -4.25 1.29
C GLY A 81 -15.00 -5.23 1.35
N GLU A 82 -14.83 -6.38 2.03
CA GLU A 82 -15.98 -7.23 2.36
C GLU A 82 -16.73 -6.59 3.53
N ASP A 83 -17.62 -5.65 3.21
CA ASP A 83 -18.45 -4.85 4.14
C ASP A 83 -19.48 -5.68 4.95
N LEU A 84 -19.37 -7.00 4.96
CA LEU A 84 -20.30 -7.93 5.62
C LEU A 84 -19.60 -8.79 6.68
N LEU A 85 -18.72 -8.17 7.46
CA LEU A 85 -18.22 -8.80 8.67
C LEU A 85 -19.35 -8.73 9.71
N GLU A 86 -20.06 -9.85 9.88
CA GLU A 86 -21.02 -10.02 10.97
C GLU A 86 -20.39 -9.62 12.32
N PRO A 87 -21.19 -9.10 13.29
CA PRO A 87 -20.68 -8.79 14.62
C PRO A 87 -19.90 -9.96 15.21
N GLY A 88 -18.59 -9.75 15.49
CA GLY A 88 -17.70 -10.78 16.04
C GLY A 88 -16.77 -11.44 15.02
N ARG A 89 -16.84 -11.11 13.72
CA ARG A 89 -15.83 -11.51 12.74
C ARG A 89 -14.60 -10.59 12.75
N SER A 90 -13.46 -11.17 12.38
CA SER A 90 -12.19 -10.45 12.17
C SER A 90 -12.36 -9.29 11.19
N ARG A 91 -11.69 -8.15 11.43
CA ARG A 91 -11.60 -7.01 10.49
C ARG A 91 -11.05 -7.35 9.09
N TRP A 92 -10.48 -8.54 8.93
CA TRP A 92 -9.86 -9.01 7.70
C TRP A 92 -10.56 -10.29 7.25
N CYS A 93 -11.07 -10.32 6.01
CA CYS A 93 -11.69 -11.54 5.48
C CYS A 93 -10.69 -12.69 5.27
N GLY A 94 -9.40 -12.38 5.14
CA GLY A 94 -8.33 -13.37 4.95
C GLY A 94 -8.37 -14.08 3.59
N ASN A 95 -9.24 -13.69 2.66
CA ASN A 95 -9.47 -14.42 1.40
C ASN A 95 -9.31 -13.57 0.12
N CYS A 96 -8.87 -12.30 0.24
CA CYS A 96 -8.81 -11.37 -0.89
C CYS A 96 -7.40 -10.79 -1.13
N SER A 97 -7.17 -10.25 -2.34
CA SER A 97 -5.86 -9.70 -2.74
C SER A 97 -5.39 -8.54 -1.85
N LYS A 98 -6.33 -7.70 -1.40
CA LYS A 98 -6.01 -6.60 -0.47
C LYS A 98 -5.51 -7.13 0.87
N CYS A 99 -6.15 -8.19 1.41
CA CYS A 99 -5.67 -8.85 2.62
C CYS A 99 -4.26 -9.41 2.40
N ALA A 100 -4.01 -10.10 1.29
CA ALA A 100 -2.69 -10.66 0.98
C ALA A 100 -1.60 -9.57 0.92
N ARG A 101 -1.87 -8.49 0.19
CA ARG A 101 -0.97 -7.34 0.08
C ARG A 101 -0.69 -6.71 1.44
N MET A 102 -1.73 -6.46 2.24
CA MET A 102 -1.57 -5.88 3.56
C MET A 102 -0.80 -6.80 4.51
N TYR A 103 -1.08 -8.11 4.48
CA TYR A 103 -0.39 -9.11 5.28
C TYR A 103 1.11 -9.05 5.04
N ILE A 104 1.56 -9.12 3.77
CA ILE A 104 2.99 -9.08 3.48
C ILE A 104 3.61 -7.71 3.80
N PHE A 105 2.87 -6.61 3.68
CA PHE A 105 3.37 -5.29 4.08
C PHE A 105 3.53 -5.16 5.61
N PHE A 106 2.68 -5.81 6.39
CA PHE A 106 2.86 -5.91 7.84
C PHE A 106 4.14 -6.69 8.16
N LEU A 107 4.31 -7.89 7.58
CA LEU A 107 5.52 -8.70 7.80
C LEU A 107 6.80 -7.98 7.36
N ALA A 108 6.77 -7.27 6.23
CA ALA A 108 7.89 -6.47 5.74
C ALA A 108 8.34 -5.41 6.74
N ASN A 109 7.39 -4.83 7.48
CA ASN A 109 7.63 -3.82 8.50
C ASN A 109 7.79 -4.40 9.92
N ASP A 110 7.94 -5.72 10.05
CA ASP A 110 8.07 -6.44 11.33
C ASP A 110 6.87 -6.25 12.26
N ILE A 111 5.67 -6.18 11.66
CA ILE A 111 4.40 -6.04 12.37
C ILE A 111 3.68 -7.38 12.37
N ASP A 112 3.35 -7.87 13.56
CA ASP A 112 2.55 -9.08 13.74
C ASP A 112 1.07 -8.86 13.34
N PRO A 113 0.58 -9.47 12.25
CA PRO A 113 -0.79 -9.28 11.76
C PRO A 113 -1.86 -9.66 12.78
N ARG A 114 -1.55 -10.56 13.73
CA ARG A 114 -2.48 -10.99 14.78
C ARG A 114 -2.86 -9.84 15.72
N ARG A 115 -1.98 -8.85 15.88
CA ARG A 115 -2.26 -7.61 16.66
C ARG A 115 -3.32 -6.74 15.98
N LEU A 116 -3.55 -6.95 14.69
CA LEU A 116 -4.50 -6.23 13.86
C LEU A 116 -5.78 -7.02 13.61
N ASP A 117 -6.01 -8.08 14.39
CA ASP A 117 -7.13 -9.01 14.24
C ASP A 117 -7.05 -9.82 12.93
N MET A 118 -5.87 -9.94 12.31
CA MET A 118 -5.64 -10.75 11.11
C MET A 118 -4.98 -12.07 11.49
N SER A 119 -5.79 -13.10 11.74
CA SER A 119 -5.31 -14.42 12.19
C SER A 119 -4.91 -15.36 11.05
N THR A 120 -5.43 -15.15 9.83
CA THR A 120 -5.13 -15.98 8.66
C THR A 120 -3.67 -15.85 8.27
N ASN A 121 -2.96 -16.97 8.21
CA ASN A 121 -1.57 -17.00 7.73
C ASN A 121 -1.54 -17.00 6.21
N MET A 122 -1.39 -15.82 5.61
CA MET A 122 -1.42 -15.70 4.15
C MET A 122 -0.11 -16.12 3.46
N LEU A 123 0.88 -16.69 4.17
CA LEU A 123 2.06 -17.30 3.55
C LEU A 123 1.86 -18.78 3.18
N GLU A 124 0.67 -19.34 3.39
CA GLU A 124 0.33 -20.70 2.98
C GLU A 124 0.05 -20.79 1.46
N SER A 125 0.36 -21.96 0.89
CA SER A 125 0.29 -22.18 -0.57
C SER A 125 -1.08 -21.94 -1.19
N GLU A 126 -2.17 -22.12 -0.44
CA GLU A 126 -3.54 -21.86 -0.90
C GLU A 126 -3.79 -20.38 -1.25
N TYR A 127 -3.08 -19.45 -0.60
CA TYR A 127 -3.24 -18.01 -0.82
C TYR A 127 -2.39 -17.47 -1.98
N ARG A 128 -1.65 -18.34 -2.70
CA ARG A 128 -0.76 -17.96 -3.81
C ARG A 128 -1.45 -17.02 -4.80
N GLU A 129 -2.67 -17.34 -5.18
CA GLU A 129 -3.45 -16.60 -6.19
C GLU A 129 -3.97 -15.24 -5.70
N LEU A 130 -3.75 -14.87 -4.44
CA LEU A 130 -4.11 -13.55 -3.92
C LEU A 130 -2.96 -12.54 -4.04
N PHE A 131 -1.72 -13.00 -4.24
CA PHE A 131 -0.57 -12.12 -4.40
C PHE A 131 -0.33 -11.80 -5.86
N CYS A 132 -0.41 -10.51 -6.18
CA CYS A 132 -0.03 -9.94 -7.47
C CYS A 132 1.35 -10.40 -7.95
N LEU A 133 2.29 -10.60 -7.01
CA LEU A 133 3.65 -11.09 -7.32
C LEU A 133 3.65 -12.47 -7.99
N PHE A 134 2.76 -13.38 -7.58
CA PHE A 134 2.75 -14.78 -8.04
C PHE A 134 1.75 -15.05 -9.17
N ASN A 135 0.62 -14.35 -9.20
CA ASN A 135 -0.45 -14.53 -10.17
C ASN A 135 -0.38 -13.55 -11.36
N GLY A 136 0.51 -12.55 -11.32
CA GLY A 136 0.61 -11.51 -12.33
C GLY A 136 -0.67 -10.66 -12.45
N GLY A 137 -1.32 -10.36 -11.33
CA GLY A 137 -2.55 -9.59 -11.22
C GLY A 137 -3.85 -10.35 -11.56
N ARG A 138 -3.77 -11.64 -11.90
CA ARG A 138 -4.97 -12.43 -12.23
C ARG A 138 -5.80 -12.70 -10.97
N GLY A 139 -7.07 -12.28 -10.95
CA GLY A 139 -7.98 -12.53 -9.82
C GLY A 139 -7.90 -11.50 -8.68
N GLY A 140 -7.11 -10.43 -8.82
CA GLY A 140 -7.12 -9.29 -7.91
C GLY A 140 -8.27 -8.31 -8.20
N TYR A 141 -8.52 -7.38 -7.29
CA TYR A 141 -9.44 -6.26 -7.49
C TYR A 141 -8.68 -4.94 -7.61
N GLY A 142 -9.10 -4.05 -8.52
CA GLY A 142 -8.55 -2.69 -8.64
C GLY A 142 -7.03 -2.69 -8.86
N TYR A 143 -6.29 -2.03 -7.96
CA TYR A 143 -4.82 -1.93 -8.02
C TYR A 143 -4.09 -3.29 -8.04
N ASP A 144 -4.63 -4.32 -7.39
CA ASP A 144 -4.00 -5.65 -7.42
C ASP A 144 -4.20 -6.37 -8.75
N SER A 145 -5.20 -5.96 -9.55
CA SER A 145 -5.47 -6.55 -10.87
C SER A 145 -4.58 -5.99 -11.99
N SER A 146 -4.05 -4.78 -11.79
CA SER A 146 -3.30 -4.02 -12.79
C SER A 146 -1.80 -4.33 -12.85
N ARG A 147 -1.32 -5.27 -12.03
CA ARG A 147 0.11 -5.60 -11.82
C ARG A 147 0.94 -4.51 -11.16
N LEU A 148 0.36 -3.35 -10.86
CA LEU A 148 1.10 -2.19 -10.33
C LEU A 148 1.73 -2.51 -8.96
N GLY A 149 1.03 -3.28 -8.12
CA GLY A 149 1.54 -3.72 -6.81
C GLY A 149 2.61 -4.80 -6.84
N ARG A 150 2.99 -5.34 -8.01
CA ARG A 150 3.91 -6.47 -8.12
C ARG A 150 5.30 -6.15 -7.54
N ASP A 151 5.84 -4.99 -7.88
CA ASP A 151 7.18 -4.59 -7.43
C ASP A 151 7.20 -4.17 -5.96
N GLU A 152 6.11 -3.61 -5.45
CA GLU A 152 5.97 -3.29 -4.02
C GLU A 152 5.90 -4.57 -3.19
N GLN A 153 5.14 -5.57 -3.67
CA GLN A 153 5.13 -6.91 -3.07
C GLN A 153 6.50 -7.60 -3.18
N LEU A 154 7.22 -7.45 -4.29
CA LEU A 154 8.58 -7.98 -4.45
C LEU A 154 9.52 -7.48 -3.35
N LEU A 155 9.50 -6.17 -3.07
CA LEU A 155 10.26 -5.59 -1.97
C LEU A 155 9.76 -6.08 -0.61
N ALA A 156 8.44 -6.12 -0.41
CA ALA A 156 7.85 -6.54 0.85
C ALA A 156 8.22 -8.00 1.21
N PHE A 157 8.18 -8.92 0.25
CA PHE A 157 8.64 -10.30 0.46
C PHE A 157 10.13 -10.38 0.80
N LEU A 158 10.99 -9.58 0.16
CA LEU A 158 12.41 -9.53 0.51
C LEU A 158 12.63 -9.06 1.96
N MET A 159 11.89 -8.04 2.39
CA MET A 159 11.97 -7.51 3.75
C MET A 159 11.43 -8.52 4.77
N ALA A 160 10.27 -9.11 4.51
CA ALA A 160 9.69 -10.15 5.36
C ALA A 160 10.62 -11.37 5.50
N TYR A 161 11.27 -11.80 4.40
CA TYR A 161 12.29 -12.84 4.42
C TYR A 161 13.44 -12.49 5.37
N ARG A 162 13.93 -11.24 5.32
CA ARG A 162 15.04 -10.78 6.19
C ARG A 162 14.64 -10.57 7.64
N ASN A 163 13.36 -10.33 7.91
CA ASN A 163 12.80 -10.33 9.27
C ASN A 163 12.63 -11.76 9.82
N GLY A 164 12.92 -12.79 9.03
CA GLY A 164 12.88 -14.19 9.47
C GLY A 164 11.50 -14.83 9.40
N TYR A 165 10.55 -14.25 8.65
CA TYR A 165 9.25 -14.89 8.42
C TYR A 165 9.39 -16.06 7.43
N GLU A 166 8.68 -17.14 7.71
CA GLU A 166 8.71 -18.40 6.95
C GLU A 166 7.30 -18.80 6.49
N GLY A 167 7.22 -19.72 5.52
CA GLY A 167 5.97 -20.27 4.99
C GLY A 167 6.11 -20.73 3.53
N ASP A 168 5.13 -21.47 3.01
CA ASP A 168 5.16 -22.05 1.66
C ASP A 168 5.44 -20.99 0.58
N LEU A 169 4.77 -19.84 0.66
CA LEU A 169 4.95 -18.75 -0.31
C LEU A 169 6.29 -18.04 -0.12
N MET A 170 6.88 -18.08 1.07
CA MET A 170 8.23 -17.59 1.29
C MET A 170 9.27 -18.51 0.63
N GLU A 171 9.09 -19.83 0.72
CA GLU A 171 9.93 -20.79 -0.03
C GLU A 171 9.82 -20.58 -1.54
N LEU A 172 8.59 -20.37 -2.03
CA LEU A 172 8.35 -20.04 -3.44
C LEU A 172 9.04 -18.72 -3.83
N PHE A 173 8.93 -17.67 -3.01
CA PHE A 173 9.62 -16.40 -3.22
C PHE A 173 11.14 -16.60 -3.30
N LYS A 174 11.74 -17.35 -2.38
CA LYS A 174 13.18 -17.65 -2.38
C LYS A 174 13.63 -18.32 -3.66
N LYS A 175 12.85 -19.29 -4.14
CA LYS A 175 13.15 -20.04 -5.36
C LYS A 175 13.02 -19.18 -6.63
N THR A 176 12.01 -18.32 -6.68
CA THR A 176 11.61 -17.67 -7.94
C THR A 176 12.06 -16.22 -8.06
N TYR A 177 12.05 -15.44 -6.98
CA TYR A 177 12.16 -13.98 -7.03
C TYR A 177 13.29 -13.39 -6.17
N LEU A 178 13.87 -14.12 -5.21
CA LEU A 178 14.88 -13.58 -4.30
C LEU A 178 16.05 -12.90 -5.03
N LYS A 179 16.60 -13.55 -6.06
CA LYS A 179 17.70 -12.97 -6.87
C LYS A 179 17.30 -11.66 -7.55
N GLU A 180 16.06 -11.56 -8.02
CA GLU A 180 15.56 -10.34 -8.63
C GLU A 180 15.38 -9.25 -7.58
N ALA A 181 14.75 -9.60 -6.45
CA ALA A 181 14.48 -8.68 -5.35
C ALA A 181 15.79 -8.09 -4.78
N GLU A 182 16.80 -8.91 -4.54
CA GLU A 182 18.12 -8.47 -4.08
C GLU A 182 18.80 -7.55 -5.08
N LYS A 183 18.75 -7.89 -6.38
CA LYS A 183 19.33 -7.06 -7.44
C LYS A 183 18.66 -5.68 -7.53
N ARG A 184 17.35 -5.62 -7.31
CA ARG A 184 16.54 -4.40 -7.44
C ARG A 184 16.32 -3.67 -6.12
N GLU A 185 16.78 -4.20 -4.99
CA GLU A 185 16.43 -3.72 -3.66
C GLU A 185 16.62 -2.21 -3.50
N LYS A 186 17.78 -1.67 -3.89
CA LYS A 186 18.09 -0.25 -3.75
C LYS A 186 17.14 0.64 -4.57
N GLU A 187 16.78 0.20 -5.77
CA GLU A 187 15.81 0.88 -6.63
C GLU A 187 14.41 0.85 -6.00
N LEU A 188 13.98 -0.33 -5.54
CA LEU A 188 12.66 -0.52 -4.94
C LEU A 188 12.52 0.25 -3.63
N LYS A 189 13.54 0.25 -2.77
CA LYS A 189 13.56 1.03 -1.52
C LYS A 189 13.44 2.53 -1.80
N LYS A 190 14.23 3.04 -2.75
CA LYS A 190 14.14 4.44 -3.18
C LYS A 190 12.75 4.78 -3.72
N LYS A 191 12.10 3.86 -4.44
CA LYS A 191 10.74 4.04 -4.96
C LYS A 191 9.71 4.03 -3.81
N PHE A 192 9.62 2.95 -3.06
CA PHE A 192 8.50 2.72 -2.13
C PHE A 192 8.68 3.36 -0.75
N PHE A 193 9.91 3.65 -0.32
CA PHE A 193 10.19 4.45 0.89
C PHE A 193 10.65 5.87 0.58
N GLY A 194 10.73 6.26 -0.70
CA GLY A 194 11.02 7.63 -1.10
C GLY A 194 9.89 8.61 -0.76
N ILE A 195 10.25 9.88 -0.54
CA ILE A 195 9.29 10.98 -0.42
C ILE A 195 9.14 11.63 -1.78
N HIS A 196 7.94 11.53 -2.36
CA HIS A 196 7.63 11.99 -3.71
C HIS A 196 7.06 13.41 -3.74
N GLN A 197 7.02 14.01 -4.91
CA GLN A 197 6.36 15.30 -5.09
C GLN A 197 4.85 15.17 -4.81
N THR A 198 4.28 16.21 -4.19
CA THR A 198 2.85 16.34 -3.89
C THR A 198 2.28 17.58 -4.58
N LYS A 199 1.06 17.46 -5.10
CA LYS A 199 0.28 18.53 -5.72
C LYS A 199 -0.83 19.04 -4.81
N THR A 200 -1.27 18.21 -3.87
CA THR A 200 -2.52 18.44 -3.13
C THR A 200 -2.30 18.68 -1.64
N MET A 201 -1.09 18.46 -1.11
CA MET A 201 -0.79 18.74 0.30
C MET A 201 -0.89 20.25 0.61
N PRO A 202 -1.51 20.66 1.74
CA PRO A 202 -1.51 22.06 2.18
C PRO A 202 -0.08 22.56 2.44
N GLU A 203 0.29 23.71 1.86
CA GLU A 203 1.65 24.24 1.96
C GLU A 203 2.03 24.56 3.41
N GLU A 204 1.06 24.99 4.23
CA GLU A 204 1.28 25.32 5.64
C GLU A 204 1.61 24.09 6.52
N LEU A 205 1.28 22.88 6.04
CA LEU A 205 1.54 21.62 6.74
C LEU A 205 2.73 20.86 6.16
N LYS A 206 3.13 21.17 4.93
CA LYS A 206 4.09 20.40 4.14
C LYS A 206 5.41 20.16 4.84
N ASP A 207 6.05 21.20 5.37
CA ASP A 207 7.34 21.06 6.05
C ASP A 207 7.24 20.20 7.31
N LYS A 208 6.13 20.33 8.06
CA LYS A 208 5.89 19.54 9.28
C LYS A 208 5.68 18.06 8.94
N ILE A 209 4.91 17.79 7.89
CA ILE A 209 4.62 16.43 7.42
C ILE A 209 5.89 15.78 6.84
N PHE A 210 6.64 16.48 5.99
CA PHE A 210 7.89 15.97 5.42
C PHE A 210 8.98 15.77 6.47
N LYS A 211 8.96 16.53 7.57
CA LYS A 211 9.82 16.25 8.73
C LYS A 211 9.50 14.89 9.33
N ILE A 212 8.22 14.59 9.58
CA ILE A 212 7.79 13.26 10.08
C ILE A 212 8.25 12.15 9.13
N PHE A 213 8.04 12.33 7.83
CA PHE A 213 8.41 11.30 6.85
C PHE A 213 9.91 11.02 6.84
N ARG A 214 10.73 12.07 6.89
CA ARG A 214 12.20 11.92 6.96
C ARG A 214 12.65 11.25 8.26
N GLU A 215 12.02 11.56 9.39
CA GLU A 215 12.33 10.94 10.67
C GLU A 215 12.05 9.43 10.67
N GLU A 216 10.89 9.02 10.16
CA GLU A 216 10.44 7.62 10.20
C GLU A 216 11.06 6.72 9.12
N LEU A 217 11.50 7.31 8.00
CA LEU A 217 12.01 6.56 6.84
C LEU A 217 13.53 6.62 6.68
N LYS A 218 14.26 7.32 7.56
CA LYS A 218 15.71 7.55 7.47
C LYS A 218 16.55 6.27 7.29
N ASP A 219 16.14 5.16 7.89
CA ASP A 219 16.90 3.90 7.90
C ASP A 219 16.49 2.95 6.76
N LEU A 220 15.53 3.35 5.92
CA LEU A 220 14.92 2.54 4.87
C LEU A 220 15.24 3.03 3.45
N GLN A 221 15.85 4.22 3.34
CA GLN A 221 16.21 4.88 2.08
C GLN A 221 17.65 4.59 1.64
#